data_AF-A0A6L7PYN9-F1
#
_entry.id   AF-A0A6L7PYN9-F1
#
_cell.length_a   1.000
_cell.length_b   1.000
_cell.length_c   1.000
_cell.angle_alpha   90.00
_cell.angle_beta   90.00
_cell.angle_gamma   90.00
#
_symmetry.space_group_name_H-M   'P 1'
#
loop_
_entity.id
_entity.type
_entity.pdbx_description
1 polymer ?
#
loop_
_entity_poly.entity_id
_entity_poly.type
_entity_poly.pdbx_seq_one_letter_code
_entity_poly.pdbx_strand_id
1 'polypeptide(L)'
;MSLDYDVENGRLWDYAPSTIAHEVAHYYWRGNSRDWLDEGPAVFLESIAENARIDEPVRVRSNPCAAADTIAELEGLAVHRETWRETVAQNWFRCNYSLGERLFVDLYQTLGEGTFRQGFRSLWLKSQAEDYNDDCEGTDLTICHVEAAFKAGASDAVAVQVDEVLDRWYGPRE
;
A
#
# COMPACT_ATOMS: atom_id res chain seq x y z
N MET A 1 19.12 -34.91 -1.51
CA MET A 1 19.30 -33.62 -2.20
C MET A 1 19.45 -32.60 -1.08
N SER A 2 20.71 -32.24 -0.79
CA SER A 2 21.09 -31.29 0.27
C SER A 2 20.65 -29.90 -0.17
N LEU A 3 19.96 -29.16 0.69
CA LEU A 3 19.80 -27.72 0.54
C LEU A 3 21.13 -27.10 1.02
N ASP A 4 22.10 -27.06 0.11
CA ASP A 4 23.31 -26.26 0.34
C ASP A 4 22.88 -24.79 0.25
N TYR A 5 22.74 -24.18 1.44
CA TYR A 5 22.58 -22.74 1.60
C TYR A 5 23.87 -22.07 1.15
N ASP A 6 23.84 -21.52 -0.05
CA ASP A 6 24.97 -20.80 -0.64
C ASP A 6 25.07 -19.40 0.02
N VAL A 7 25.78 -19.35 1.14
CA VAL A 7 25.99 -18.14 1.98
C VAL A 7 27.01 -17.17 1.34
N GLU A 8 27.59 -17.49 0.18
CA GLU A 8 28.72 -16.76 -0.39
C GLU A 8 28.34 -15.52 -1.20
N ASN A 9 27.07 -15.34 -1.56
CA ASN A 9 26.60 -14.14 -2.24
C ASN A 9 25.88 -13.23 -1.25
N GLY A 10 26.62 -12.33 -0.59
CA GLY A 10 26.14 -11.38 0.42
C GLY A 10 24.90 -10.51 0.07
N ARG A 11 24.31 -10.69 -1.12
CA ARG A 11 23.08 -10.05 -1.59
C ARG A 11 21.84 -10.45 -0.77
N LEU A 12 21.73 -11.68 -0.27
CA LEU A 12 20.52 -12.10 0.46
C LEU A 12 20.38 -11.46 1.85
N TRP A 13 21.51 -11.19 2.52
CA TRP A 13 21.51 -10.57 3.85
C TRP A 13 21.12 -9.09 3.81
N ASP A 14 21.41 -8.41 2.71
CA ASP A 14 21.07 -6.99 2.53
C ASP A 14 19.56 -6.76 2.34
N TYR A 15 18.83 -7.74 1.79
CA TYR A 15 17.37 -7.66 1.59
C TYR A 15 16.54 -8.33 2.68
N ALA A 16 17.15 -9.21 3.50
CA ALA A 16 16.42 -9.92 4.55
C ALA A 16 15.65 -8.99 5.51
N PRO A 17 16.19 -7.83 5.96
CA PRO A 17 15.43 -6.91 6.81
C PRO A 17 14.20 -6.34 6.11
N SER A 18 14.28 -6.07 4.80
CA SER A 18 13.20 -5.46 4.04
C SER A 18 12.06 -6.47 3.81
N THR A 19 12.41 -7.72 3.46
CA THR A 19 11.44 -8.82 3.40
C THR A 19 10.81 -9.08 4.77
N ILE A 20 11.58 -9.10 5.86
CA ILE A 20 11.03 -9.30 7.20
C ILE A 20 10.04 -8.17 7.55
N ALA A 21 10.35 -6.92 7.24
CA ALA A 21 9.45 -5.80 7.50
C ALA A 21 8.13 -5.92 6.72
N HIS A 22 8.21 -6.31 5.45
CA HIS A 22 7.05 -6.56 4.60
C HIS A 22 6.16 -7.70 5.15
N GLU A 23 6.75 -8.85 5.47
CA GLU A 23 6.00 -10.00 6.02
C GLU A 23 5.44 -9.73 7.42
N VAL A 24 6.15 -8.97 8.25
CA VAL A 24 5.64 -8.53 9.56
C VAL A 24 4.48 -7.56 9.40
N ALA A 25 4.49 -6.69 8.39
CA ALA A 25 3.34 -5.84 8.09
C ALA A 25 2.11 -6.70 7.79
N HIS A 26 2.26 -7.78 7.01
CA HIS A 26 1.15 -8.71 6.73
C HIS A 26 0.59 -9.42 7.95
N TYR A 27 1.36 -9.56 9.04
CA TYR A 27 0.82 -10.08 10.30
C TYR A 27 -0.27 -9.15 10.88
N TYR A 28 -0.10 -7.84 10.72
CA TYR A 28 -1.07 -6.83 11.20
C TYR A 28 -2.06 -6.41 10.13
N TRP A 29 -1.74 -6.65 8.87
CA TRP A 29 -2.38 -6.04 7.71
C TRP A 29 -2.51 -7.04 6.55
N ARG A 30 -3.63 -7.78 6.51
CA ARG A 30 -3.92 -8.75 5.45
C ARG A 30 -5.41 -9.05 5.33
N GLY A 31 -5.80 -9.65 4.22
CA GLY A 31 -7.14 -10.22 4.04
C GLY A 31 -8.14 -9.24 3.43
N ASN A 32 -7.66 -8.13 2.85
CA ASN A 32 -8.48 -7.23 2.06
C ASN A 32 -8.77 -7.85 0.68
N SER A 33 -9.93 -7.59 0.08
CA SER A 33 -10.21 -8.08 -1.29
C SER A 33 -9.37 -7.38 -2.37
N ARG A 34 -8.79 -6.22 -2.04
CA ARG A 34 -7.93 -5.43 -2.91
C ARG A 34 -6.47 -5.69 -2.61
N ASP A 35 -5.80 -6.39 -3.52
CA ASP A 35 -4.38 -6.74 -3.41
C ASP A 35 -3.50 -5.50 -3.16
N TRP A 36 -3.77 -4.35 -3.76
CA TRP A 36 -2.99 -3.12 -3.51
C TRP A 36 -3.16 -2.58 -2.08
N LEU A 37 -4.29 -2.85 -1.42
CA LEU A 37 -4.48 -2.50 -0.02
C LEU A 37 -3.77 -3.48 0.89
N ASP A 38 -3.60 -4.75 0.54
CA ASP A 38 -2.76 -5.67 1.34
C ASP A 38 -1.27 -5.36 1.15
N GLU A 39 -0.82 -5.24 -0.10
CA GLU A 39 0.59 -5.14 -0.46
C GLU A 39 1.14 -3.72 -0.29
N GLY A 40 0.35 -2.68 -0.61
CA GLY A 40 0.79 -1.29 -0.57
C GLY A 40 1.28 -0.83 0.80
N PRO A 41 0.47 -0.97 1.87
CA PRO A 41 0.88 -0.70 3.24
C PRO A 41 2.10 -1.51 3.69
N ALA A 42 2.19 -2.79 3.27
CA ALA A 42 3.31 -3.65 3.61
C ALA A 42 4.63 -3.16 2.98
N VAL A 43 4.60 -2.81 1.69
CA VAL A 43 5.75 -2.23 0.98
C VAL A 43 6.09 -0.83 1.50
N PHE A 44 5.09 -0.03 1.87
CA PHE A 44 5.33 1.27 2.50
C PHE A 44 6.07 1.13 3.85
N LEU A 45 5.66 0.18 4.69
CA LEU A 45 6.32 -0.10 5.97
C LEU A 45 7.72 -0.67 5.77
N GLU A 46 7.93 -1.51 4.76
CA GLU A 46 9.25 -1.92 4.30
C GLU A 46 10.11 -0.69 3.93
N SER A 47 9.56 0.25 3.16
CA SER A 47 10.25 1.48 2.77
C SER A 47 10.58 2.38 3.96
N ILE A 48 9.72 2.48 4.97
CA ILE A 48 10.08 3.15 6.23
C ILE A 48 11.26 2.45 6.91
N ALA A 49 11.16 1.12 7.08
CA ALA A 49 12.17 0.36 7.82
C ALA A 49 13.54 0.45 7.16
N GLU A 50 13.60 0.32 5.83
CA GLU A 50 14.86 0.46 5.12
C GLU A 50 15.41 1.88 5.18
N ASN A 51 14.60 2.89 4.83
CA ASN A 51 15.09 4.27 4.79
C ASN A 51 15.58 4.70 6.18
N ALA A 52 14.93 4.26 7.26
CA ALA A 52 15.42 4.46 8.62
C ALA A 52 16.76 3.74 8.90
N ARG A 53 16.97 2.53 8.36
CA ARG A 53 18.22 1.78 8.50
C ARG A 53 19.42 2.49 7.86
N ILE A 54 19.19 3.18 6.74
CA ILE A 54 20.24 3.89 5.98
C ILE A 54 20.26 5.41 6.24
N ASP A 55 19.47 5.91 7.20
CA ASP A 55 19.35 7.33 7.55
C ASP A 55 18.94 8.22 6.36
N GLU A 56 18.00 7.73 5.53
CA GLU A 56 17.43 8.46 4.40
C GLU A 56 15.96 8.85 4.62
N PRO A 57 15.46 9.90 3.95
CA PRO A 57 14.03 10.20 3.92
C PRO A 57 13.21 9.06 3.29
N VAL A 58 11.96 8.88 3.73
CA VAL A 58 11.03 7.90 3.15
C VAL A 58 10.78 8.22 1.67
N ARG A 59 11.10 7.26 0.80
CA ARG A 59 10.96 7.32 -0.66
C ARG A 59 10.42 6.01 -1.21
N VAL A 60 9.78 6.09 -2.37
CA VAL A 60 9.33 4.93 -3.15
C VAL A 60 10.55 4.11 -3.58
N ARG A 61 10.49 2.79 -3.34
CA ARG A 61 11.54 1.84 -3.73
C ARG A 61 11.09 0.90 -4.83
N SER A 62 9.79 0.70 -5.00
CA SER A 62 9.26 -0.14 -6.08
C SER A 62 9.52 0.44 -7.46
N ASN A 63 9.83 -0.46 -8.40
CA ASN A 63 9.85 -0.12 -9.82
C ASN A 63 8.44 0.33 -10.26
N PRO A 64 8.32 1.33 -11.15
CA PRO A 64 7.04 1.75 -11.68
C PRO A 64 6.22 0.57 -12.23
N CYS A 65 4.90 0.62 -12.04
CA CYS A 65 3.99 -0.31 -12.69
C CYS A 65 4.05 -0.17 -14.21
N ALA A 66 4.10 -1.28 -14.93
CA ALA A 66 4.17 -1.28 -16.40
C ALA A 66 2.78 -1.35 -17.07
N ALA A 67 1.72 -1.56 -16.30
CA ALA A 67 0.38 -1.84 -16.82
C ALA A 67 -0.68 -0.78 -16.48
N ALA A 68 -0.41 0.07 -15.48
CA ALA A 68 -1.31 1.09 -14.98
C ALA A 68 -0.49 2.23 -14.36
N ASP A 69 -0.97 3.46 -14.51
CA ASP A 69 -0.37 4.65 -13.89
C ASP A 69 -1.09 5.02 -12.59
N THR A 70 -2.34 4.58 -12.42
CA THR A 70 -3.20 4.89 -11.27
C THR A 70 -3.81 3.63 -10.64
N ILE A 71 -4.30 3.75 -9.40
CA ILE A 71 -4.97 2.63 -8.73
C ILE A 71 -6.33 2.36 -9.36
N ALA A 72 -7.07 3.41 -9.77
CA ALA A 72 -8.33 3.22 -10.51
C ALA A 72 -8.13 2.42 -11.82
N GLU A 73 -7.07 2.70 -12.58
CA GLU A 73 -6.72 1.89 -13.76
C GLU A 73 -6.39 0.44 -13.37
N LEU A 74 -5.62 0.25 -12.29
CA LEU A 74 -5.25 -1.08 -11.81
C LEU A 74 -6.46 -1.93 -11.40
N GLU A 75 -7.43 -1.32 -10.71
CA GLU A 75 -8.69 -1.96 -10.35
C GLU A 75 -9.54 -2.27 -11.58
N GLY A 76 -9.59 -1.37 -12.56
CA GLY A 76 -10.27 -1.60 -13.84
C GLY A 76 -9.70 -2.78 -14.63
N LEU A 77 -8.39 -3.02 -14.54
CA LEU A 77 -7.75 -4.19 -15.14
C LEU A 77 -8.19 -5.50 -14.48
N ALA A 78 -8.41 -5.52 -13.16
CA ALA A 78 -8.74 -6.73 -12.41
C ALA A 78 -10.01 -7.43 -12.91
N VAL A 79 -10.93 -6.70 -13.53
CA VAL A 79 -12.19 -7.22 -14.13
C VAL A 79 -11.95 -8.30 -15.20
N HIS A 80 -10.75 -8.35 -15.80
CA HIS A 80 -10.41 -9.30 -16.86
C HIS A 80 -9.43 -10.39 -16.44
N ARG A 81 -9.14 -10.52 -15.12
CA ARG A 81 -8.09 -11.40 -14.57
C ARG A 81 -8.19 -12.86 -15.03
N GLU A 82 -9.40 -13.39 -15.20
CA GLU A 82 -9.63 -14.79 -15.63
C GLU A 82 -9.14 -15.09 -17.05
N THR A 83 -8.96 -14.06 -17.88
CA THR A 83 -8.55 -14.20 -19.29
C THR A 83 -7.06 -13.96 -19.51
N TRP A 84 -6.33 -13.65 -18.45
CA TRP A 84 -4.95 -13.21 -18.57
C TRP A 84 -3.98 -14.35 -18.81
N ARG A 85 -2.99 -14.07 -19.66
CA ARG A 85 -1.78 -14.89 -19.73
C ARG A 85 -0.97 -14.69 -18.45
N GLU A 86 -0.23 -15.70 -18.05
CA GLU A 86 0.57 -15.71 -16.81
C GLU A 86 1.47 -14.47 -16.65
N THR A 87 2.12 -14.02 -17.73
CA THR A 87 2.97 -12.82 -17.70
C THR A 87 2.21 -11.53 -17.40
N VAL A 88 0.96 -11.41 -17.86
CA VAL A 88 0.09 -10.26 -17.57
C VAL A 88 -0.33 -10.31 -16.10
N ALA A 89 -0.69 -11.49 -15.59
CA ALA A 89 -1.04 -11.68 -14.19
C ALA A 89 0.13 -11.33 -13.24
N GLN A 90 1.35 -11.72 -13.59
CA GLN A 90 2.55 -11.37 -12.82
C GLN A 90 2.84 -9.87 -12.83
N ASN A 91 2.69 -9.20 -13.98
CA ASN A 91 2.90 -7.76 -14.09
C ASN A 91 1.85 -6.98 -13.30
N TRP A 92 0.58 -7.37 -13.40
CA TRP A 92 -0.50 -6.79 -12.60
C TRP A 92 -0.27 -7.01 -11.11
N PHE A 93 0.13 -8.22 -10.70
CA PHE A 93 0.42 -8.50 -9.29
C PHE A 93 1.48 -7.54 -8.75
N ARG A 94 2.58 -7.33 -9.48
CA ARG A 94 3.63 -6.35 -9.12
C ARG A 94 3.13 -4.90 -9.06
N CYS A 95 2.11 -4.55 -9.83
CA CYS A 95 1.55 -3.21 -9.79
C CYS A 95 0.81 -2.91 -8.49
N ASN A 96 0.21 -3.91 -7.83
CA ASN A 96 -0.40 -3.73 -6.50
C ASN A 96 0.63 -3.22 -5.47
N TYR A 97 1.83 -3.81 -5.48
CA TYR A 97 2.97 -3.38 -4.65
C TYR A 97 3.35 -1.94 -4.97
N SER A 98 3.58 -1.64 -6.26
CA SER A 98 4.16 -0.34 -6.63
C SER A 98 3.20 0.82 -6.47
N LEU A 99 1.98 0.69 -6.98
CA LEU A 99 1.00 1.77 -6.92
C LEU A 99 0.49 1.95 -5.48
N GLY A 100 0.31 0.86 -4.75
CA GLY A 100 -0.01 0.90 -3.32
C GLY A 100 1.06 1.63 -2.50
N GLU A 101 2.34 1.26 -2.65
CA GLU A 101 3.45 1.95 -1.97
C GLU A 101 3.44 3.45 -2.28
N ARG A 102 3.33 3.81 -3.56
CA ARG A 102 3.38 5.21 -4.02
C ARG A 102 2.26 6.03 -3.41
N LEU A 103 1.03 5.51 -3.34
CA LEU A 103 -0.08 6.18 -2.65
C LEU A 103 0.26 6.46 -1.18
N PHE A 104 0.74 5.47 -0.43
CA PHE A 104 1.03 5.67 0.99
C PHE A 104 2.25 6.56 1.23
N VAL A 105 3.26 6.53 0.36
CA VAL A 105 4.38 7.48 0.40
C VAL A 105 3.91 8.90 0.11
N ASP A 106 3.03 9.10 -0.88
CA ASP A 106 2.46 10.41 -1.21
C ASP A 106 1.66 10.99 -0.04
N LEU A 107 0.82 10.17 0.61
CA LEU A 107 0.09 10.55 1.81
C LEU A 107 1.06 10.92 2.95
N TYR A 108 2.11 10.13 3.16
CA TYR A 108 3.11 10.38 4.20
C TYR A 108 3.85 11.71 3.99
N GLN A 109 4.32 11.95 2.76
CA GLN A 109 5.08 13.15 2.41
C GLN A 109 4.21 14.41 2.43
N THR A 110 2.94 14.30 2.00
CA THR A 110 2.02 15.44 1.94
C THR A 110 1.54 15.85 3.34
N LEU A 111 1.15 14.88 4.16
CA LEU A 111 0.50 15.14 5.46
C LEU A 111 1.51 15.30 6.61
N GLY A 112 2.74 14.82 6.41
CA GLY A 112 3.74 14.71 7.44
C GLY A 112 3.47 13.55 8.42
N GLU A 113 4.52 13.16 9.15
CA GLU A 113 4.52 11.95 9.97
C GLU A 113 3.38 11.89 11.00
N GLY A 114 3.13 13.00 11.71
CA GLY A 114 2.12 13.03 12.79
C GLY A 114 0.71 12.76 12.27
N THR A 115 0.30 13.51 11.25
CA THR A 115 -1.02 13.38 10.61
C THR A 115 -1.15 12.02 9.91
N PHE A 116 -0.11 11.59 9.19
CA PHE A 116 -0.11 10.30 8.54
C PHE A 116 -0.28 9.14 9.53
N ARG A 117 0.48 9.13 10.63
CA ARG A 117 0.37 8.07 11.66
C ARG A 117 -1.03 7.99 12.25
N GLN A 118 -1.73 9.13 12.42
CA GLN A 118 -3.11 9.14 12.89
C GLN A 118 -4.04 8.51 11.84
N GLY A 119 -3.95 8.94 10.58
CA GLY A 119 -4.76 8.38 9.49
C GLY A 119 -4.51 6.88 9.29
N PHE A 120 -3.25 6.45 9.25
CA PHE A 120 -2.87 5.05 9.09
C PHE A 120 -3.34 4.17 10.26
N ARG A 121 -3.29 4.69 11.49
CA ARG A 121 -3.88 4.02 12.66
C ARG A 121 -5.39 3.90 12.54
N SER A 122 -6.08 4.96 12.12
CA SER A 122 -7.53 4.94 11.90
C SER A 122 -7.92 3.92 10.84
N LEU A 123 -7.11 3.83 9.77
CA LEU A 123 -7.29 2.86 8.70
C LEU A 123 -7.11 1.42 9.20
N TRP A 124 -6.11 1.17 10.05
CA TRP A 124 -5.94 -0.11 10.73
C TRP A 124 -7.11 -0.44 11.65
N LEU A 125 -7.59 0.51 12.45
CA LEU A 125 -8.76 0.28 13.30
C LEU A 125 -10.01 -0.08 12.46
N LYS A 126 -10.17 0.53 11.29
CA LYS A 126 -11.25 0.19 10.36
C LYS A 126 -11.13 -1.25 9.83
N SER A 127 -9.93 -1.72 9.47
CA SER A 127 -9.74 -3.10 9.01
C SER A 127 -10.05 -4.17 10.07
N GLN A 128 -10.13 -3.78 11.34
CA GLN A 128 -10.49 -4.68 12.44
C GLN A 128 -11.98 -4.67 12.80
N ALA A 129 -12.78 -3.77 12.22
CA ALA A 129 -14.21 -3.65 12.53
C ALA A 129 -15.01 -4.72 11.77
N GLU A 130 -15.92 -5.41 12.44
CA GLU A 130 -16.85 -6.35 11.79
C GLU A 130 -17.71 -5.59 10.76
N ASP A 131 -18.00 -6.23 9.61
CA ASP A 131 -18.76 -5.60 8.51
C ASP A 131 -20.16 -5.16 8.96
N TYR A 132 -20.37 -3.86 9.11
CA TYR A 132 -21.68 -3.26 9.33
C TYR A 132 -22.10 -2.47 8.08
N ASN A 133 -22.67 -3.17 7.09
CA ASN A 133 -23.67 -2.72 6.10
C ASN A 133 -23.54 -1.35 5.37
N ASP A 134 -22.49 -0.55 5.53
CA ASP A 134 -22.31 0.74 4.84
C ASP A 134 -21.11 0.71 3.90
N ASP A 135 -21.21 1.45 2.79
CA ASP A 135 -20.30 1.42 1.64
C ASP A 135 -18.82 1.80 1.95
N CYS A 136 -18.52 2.22 3.19
CA CYS A 136 -17.18 2.58 3.68
C CYS A 136 -16.92 2.16 5.15
N GLU A 137 -17.62 1.13 5.62
CA GLU A 137 -17.41 0.49 6.92
C GLU A 137 -17.22 -1.03 6.76
N GLY A 138 -16.22 -1.60 7.44
CA GLY A 138 -15.97 -3.04 7.47
C GLY A 138 -14.52 -3.45 7.23
N THR A 139 -14.33 -4.76 7.17
CA THR A 139 -13.06 -5.47 6.95
C THR A 139 -12.61 -5.50 5.50
N ASP A 140 -13.54 -5.36 4.54
CA ASP A 140 -13.18 -5.28 3.12
C ASP A 140 -12.87 -3.84 2.69
N LEU A 141 -11.61 -3.44 2.88
CA LEU A 141 -11.22 -2.06 2.65
C LEU A 141 -11.25 -1.67 1.16
N THR A 142 -11.61 -0.42 0.95
CA THR A 142 -11.69 0.27 -0.35
C THR A 142 -11.00 1.63 -0.25
N ILE A 143 -10.90 2.35 -1.37
CA ILE A 143 -10.37 3.72 -1.34
C ILE A 143 -11.13 4.66 -0.41
N CYS A 144 -12.45 4.51 -0.29
CA CYS A 144 -13.23 5.38 0.58
C CYS A 144 -12.93 5.13 2.07
N HIS A 145 -12.47 3.93 2.43
CA HIS A 145 -11.97 3.66 3.78
C HIS A 145 -10.66 4.39 4.07
N VAL A 146 -9.76 4.47 3.08
CA VAL A 146 -8.52 5.25 3.16
C VAL A 146 -8.88 6.72 3.36
N GLU A 147 -9.76 7.27 2.52
CA GLU A 147 -10.23 8.65 2.66
C GLU A 147 -10.82 8.92 4.06
N ALA A 148 -11.81 8.12 4.47
CA ALA A 148 -12.48 8.28 5.76
C ALA A 148 -11.49 8.19 6.92
N ALA A 149 -10.50 7.29 6.86
CA ALA A 149 -9.49 7.13 7.88
C ALA A 149 -8.57 8.36 7.99
N PHE A 150 -8.10 8.88 6.87
CA PHE A 150 -7.16 9.99 6.83
C PHE A 150 -7.83 11.35 7.06
N LYS A 151 -9.16 11.46 6.85
CA LYS A 151 -9.95 12.63 7.20
C LYS A 151 -10.56 12.59 8.60
N ALA A 152 -10.52 11.45 9.29
CA ALA A 152 -11.11 11.30 10.62
C ALA A 152 -10.48 12.26 11.64
N GLY A 153 -11.24 13.29 12.04
CA GLY A 153 -10.76 14.32 12.98
C GLY A 153 -9.72 15.28 12.39
N ALA A 154 -9.53 15.28 11.07
CA ALA A 154 -8.65 16.19 10.36
C ALA A 154 -9.21 17.62 10.33
N SER A 155 -8.32 18.62 10.20
CA SER A 155 -8.73 19.97 9.84
C SER A 155 -9.13 20.04 8.36
N ASP A 156 -9.89 21.07 7.97
CA ASP A 156 -10.29 21.27 6.57
C ASP A 156 -9.07 21.31 5.62
N ALA A 157 -7.97 21.94 6.05
CA ALA A 157 -6.74 21.99 5.27
C ALA A 157 -6.12 20.61 5.04
N VAL A 158 -6.13 19.74 6.06
CA VAL A 158 -5.66 18.35 5.94
C VAL A 158 -6.61 17.54 5.06
N ALA A 159 -7.93 17.73 5.20
CA ALA A 159 -8.90 17.03 4.39
C ALA A 159 -8.72 17.34 2.88
N VAL A 160 -8.48 18.61 2.53
CA VAL A 160 -8.15 19.01 1.14
C VAL A 160 -6.87 18.34 0.64
N GLN A 161 -5.83 18.27 1.46
CA GLN A 161 -4.58 17.60 1.09
C GLN A 161 -4.77 16.10 0.86
N VAL A 162 -5.60 15.44 1.67
CA VAL A 162 -5.98 14.04 1.45
C VAL A 162 -6.67 13.90 0.10
N ASP A 163 -7.62 14.79 -0.22
CA ASP A 163 -8.32 14.76 -1.50
C ASP A 163 -7.39 14.95 -2.69
N GLU A 164 -6.50 15.95 -2.62
CA GLU A 164 -5.52 16.20 -3.68
C GLU A 164 -4.64 14.98 -3.95
N VAL A 165 -4.24 14.24 -2.90
CA VAL A 165 -3.47 13.01 -3.09
C VAL A 165 -4.34 11.91 -3.70
N LEU A 166 -5.50 11.62 -3.12
CA LEU A 166 -6.35 10.52 -3.57
C LEU A 166 -6.90 10.73 -4.99
N ASP A 167 -7.19 11.98 -5.36
CA ASP A 167 -7.67 12.33 -6.70
C ASP A 167 -6.59 12.13 -7.78
N ARG A 168 -5.30 12.17 -7.44
CA ARG A 168 -4.24 11.75 -8.39
C ARG A 168 -4.27 10.26 -8.69
N TRP A 169 -4.74 9.45 -7.75
CA TRP A 169 -4.75 7.99 -7.84
C TRP A 169 -6.08 7.41 -8.32
N TYR A 170 -7.17 8.18 -8.22
CA TYR A 170 -8.53 7.75 -8.58
C TYR A 170 -9.29 8.71 -9.51
N GLY A 171 -8.74 9.88 -9.83
CA GLY A 171 -9.49 10.98 -10.45
C GLY A 171 -10.39 11.71 -9.46
N PRO A 172 -11.13 12.74 -9.89
CA PRO A 172 -12.12 13.41 -9.04
C PRO A 172 -13.17 12.40 -8.56
N ARG A 173 -13.35 12.29 -7.25
CA ARG A 173 -14.31 11.37 -6.63
C ARG A 173 -15.62 12.13 -6.35
N GLU A 174 -16.75 11.63 -6.85
CA GLU A 174 -18.09 12.22 -6.73
C GLU A 174 -18.75 11.95 -5.36
#